data_AF-A0A519WJI9-F1
#
_entry.id   AF-A0A519WJI9-F1
#
_cell.length_a   1.000
_cell.length_b   1.000
_cell.length_c   1.000
_cell.angle_alpha   90.00
_cell.angle_beta   90.00
_cell.angle_gamma   90.00
#
_symmetry.space_group_name_H-M   'P 1'
#
loop_
_entity.id
_entity.type
_entity.pdbx_description
1 polymer ?
#
loop_
_entity_poly.entity_id
_entity_poly.type
_entity_poly.pdbx_seq_one_letter_code
_entity_poly.pdbx_strand_id
1 'polypeptide(L)'
;MEPDDFIMDEQTYFDLKVDQTKRNSFSIYDLFKKTKTIGARDRLKEILKKPTNKFKDIKLRSEAISALITTPINLDIYHDQFDLILHYLNFQKAYSNGNNIDSLISHLKNEISESASYYTILIGLKQLLSLFKYSSELITVLRKTDSEYLFILAERIEAILNVSELSYVLELSKKGKLLFYEIGKLDFIIRRKTKLPIIDLLHIFYELDILETIANTALEHDFCMVDYIQQDSLHIEVEGLFHPGIKQAVRNDIKFNSDEHCVFLTGSNMAGKSSLLRSLGTAIYLAHLGFPVPAKRMSSTILNG
;
A
#
# COMPACT_ATOMS: atom_id res chain seq x y z
N MET A 1 0.39 -17.05 -25.89
CA MET A 1 -0.58 -16.08 -25.32
C MET A 1 -1.08 -16.75 -24.05
N GLU A 2 -0.30 -16.63 -22.98
CA GLU A 2 -0.68 -17.24 -21.70
C GLU A 2 -1.81 -16.39 -21.09
N PRO A 3 -2.82 -17.02 -20.48
CA PRO A 3 -3.89 -16.28 -19.82
C PRO A 3 -3.28 -15.56 -18.62
N ASP A 4 -3.20 -14.24 -18.74
CA ASP A 4 -2.39 -13.32 -17.93
C ASP A 4 -3.03 -12.92 -16.60
N ASP A 5 -4.09 -13.63 -16.19
CA ASP A 5 -4.92 -13.30 -15.02
C ASP A 5 -5.01 -14.51 -14.09
N PHE A 6 -4.72 -14.29 -12.80
CA PHE A 6 -4.99 -15.28 -11.76
C PHE A 6 -6.50 -15.43 -11.62
N ILE A 7 -7.01 -16.63 -11.92
CA ILE A 7 -8.44 -16.88 -11.96
C ILE A 7 -8.94 -17.22 -10.55
N MET A 8 -9.81 -16.38 -9.99
CA MET A 8 -10.46 -16.68 -8.72
C MET A 8 -11.95 -16.34 -8.81
N ASP A 9 -12.81 -17.30 -8.50
CA ASP A 9 -14.25 -17.09 -8.53
C ASP A 9 -14.74 -16.30 -7.30
N GLU A 10 -15.93 -15.70 -7.43
CA GLU A 10 -16.58 -14.91 -6.37
C GLU A 10 -16.82 -15.73 -5.09
N GLN A 11 -17.05 -17.04 -5.21
CA GLN A 11 -17.26 -17.92 -4.07
C GLN A 11 -15.97 -18.06 -3.25
N THR A 12 -14.82 -18.12 -3.91
CA THR A 12 -13.50 -18.20 -3.28
C THR A 12 -13.15 -16.87 -2.59
N TYR A 13 -13.44 -15.72 -3.22
CA TYR A 13 -13.34 -14.41 -2.54
C TYR A 13 -14.19 -14.36 -1.27
N PHE A 14 -15.40 -14.92 -1.33
CA PHE A 14 -16.32 -14.99 -0.19
C PHE A 14 -15.78 -15.93 0.90
N ASP A 15 -15.32 -17.13 0.53
CA ASP A 15 -14.86 -18.16 1.48
C ASP A 15 -13.57 -17.76 2.20
N LEU A 16 -12.68 -17.02 1.52
CA LEU A 16 -11.46 -16.44 2.10
C LEU A 16 -11.70 -15.14 2.87
N LYS A 17 -12.91 -14.55 2.77
CA LYS A 17 -13.28 -13.28 3.43
C LYS A 17 -12.31 -12.15 3.10
N VAL A 18 -12.04 -11.92 1.82
CA VAL A 18 -11.10 -10.88 1.37
C VAL A 18 -11.51 -9.47 1.85
N ASP A 19 -12.77 -9.08 1.63
CA ASP A 19 -13.29 -7.72 1.91
C ASP A 19 -14.69 -7.77 2.58
N GLN A 20 -14.94 -8.76 3.45
CA GLN A 20 -16.26 -8.92 4.07
C GLN A 20 -16.47 -8.02 5.30
N THR A 21 -17.53 -7.20 5.22
CA THR A 21 -17.94 -6.18 6.20
C THR A 21 -18.95 -6.69 7.25
N LYS A 22 -19.00 -7.99 7.56
CA LYS A 22 -19.80 -8.44 8.70
C LYS A 22 -19.11 -8.00 10.00
N ARG A 23 -19.83 -7.18 10.80
CA ARG A 23 -19.36 -6.72 12.12
C ARG A 23 -18.87 -7.92 12.94
N ASN A 24 -17.65 -7.83 13.45
CA ASN A 24 -16.99 -8.80 14.35
C ASN A 24 -16.47 -10.09 13.70
N SER A 25 -16.35 -10.20 12.37
CA SER A 25 -15.66 -11.34 11.74
C SER A 25 -14.37 -10.92 11.04
N PHE A 26 -13.29 -11.68 11.24
CA PHE A 26 -12.01 -11.51 10.56
C PHE A 26 -12.17 -11.44 9.03
N SER A 27 -11.51 -10.45 8.41
CA SER A 27 -11.28 -10.36 6.97
C SER A 27 -9.78 -10.21 6.67
N ILE A 28 -9.36 -10.57 5.46
CA ILE A 28 -7.95 -10.38 5.05
C ILE A 28 -7.62 -8.89 5.00
N TYR A 29 -8.54 -8.05 4.51
CA TYR A 29 -8.37 -6.60 4.53
C TYR A 29 -8.09 -6.04 5.94
N ASP A 30 -8.68 -6.61 7.00
CA ASP A 30 -8.45 -6.16 8.38
C ASP A 30 -6.99 -6.30 8.85
N LEU A 31 -6.19 -7.18 8.22
CA LEU A 31 -4.76 -7.33 8.52
C LEU A 31 -3.94 -6.12 8.05
N PHE A 32 -4.39 -5.46 6.99
CA PHE A 32 -3.61 -4.44 6.27
C PHE A 32 -4.27 -3.06 6.29
N LYS A 33 -5.41 -2.89 6.98
CA LYS A 33 -6.17 -1.62 7.03
C LYS A 33 -5.49 -0.46 7.76
N LYS A 34 -4.32 -0.67 8.37
CA LYS A 34 -3.58 0.30 9.19
C LYS A 34 -2.81 1.35 8.34
N THR A 35 -3.06 1.43 7.04
CA THR A 35 -2.49 2.47 6.18
C THR A 35 -2.78 3.86 6.73
N LYS A 36 -1.79 4.76 6.60
CA LYS A 36 -1.81 6.13 7.14
C LYS A 36 -2.75 7.04 6.36
N THR A 37 -2.87 6.82 5.05
CA THR A 37 -3.63 7.67 4.13
C THR A 37 -4.89 6.99 3.58
N ILE A 38 -5.90 7.81 3.22
CA ILE A 38 -7.12 7.31 2.56
C ILE A 38 -6.79 6.74 1.18
N GLY A 39 -5.94 7.41 0.40
CA GLY A 39 -5.55 6.95 -0.93
C GLY A 39 -4.86 5.57 -0.92
N ALA A 40 -3.98 5.32 0.05
CA ALA A 40 -3.39 3.99 0.26
C ALA A 40 -4.45 2.95 0.63
N ARG A 41 -5.41 3.31 1.48
CA ARG A 41 -6.50 2.41 1.88
C ARG A 41 -7.37 1.99 0.68
N ASP A 42 -7.73 2.94 -0.17
CA ASP A 42 -8.53 2.67 -1.36
C ASP A 42 -7.74 1.84 -2.37
N ARG A 43 -6.46 2.19 -2.59
CA ARG A 43 -5.58 1.45 -3.48
C ARG A 43 -5.31 0.01 -3.00
N LEU A 44 -5.16 -0.20 -1.70
CA LEU A 44 -5.02 -1.52 -1.10
C LEU A 44 -6.24 -2.41 -1.41
N LYS A 45 -7.46 -1.87 -1.34
CA LYS A 45 -8.68 -2.62 -1.72
C LYS A 45 -8.68 -3.03 -3.19
N GLU A 46 -8.12 -2.20 -4.08
CA GLU A 46 -7.97 -2.57 -5.48
C GLU A 46 -6.94 -3.69 -5.67
N ILE A 47 -5.82 -3.64 -4.94
CA ILE A 47 -4.79 -4.69 -4.97
C ILE A 47 -5.36 -6.02 -4.51
N LEU A 48 -6.10 -6.04 -3.39
CA LEU A 48 -6.72 -7.26 -2.86
C LEU A 48 -7.71 -7.91 -3.84
N LYS A 49 -8.28 -7.15 -4.78
CA LYS A 49 -9.21 -7.67 -5.80
C LYS A 49 -8.51 -8.18 -7.06
N LYS A 50 -7.17 -8.10 -7.11
CA LYS A 50 -6.36 -8.39 -8.31
C LYS A 50 -5.10 -9.21 -7.96
N PRO A 51 -5.24 -10.44 -7.44
CA PRO A 51 -4.13 -11.38 -7.44
C PRO A 51 -3.61 -11.58 -8.86
N THR A 52 -2.33 -11.93 -9.00
CA THR A 52 -1.69 -12.11 -10.32
C THR A 52 -0.88 -13.40 -10.35
N ASN A 53 -0.70 -13.98 -11.53
CA ASN A 53 0.25 -15.06 -11.81
C ASN A 53 1.52 -14.52 -12.49
N LYS A 54 1.67 -13.19 -12.60
CA LYS A 54 2.87 -12.57 -13.19
C LYS A 54 4.00 -12.59 -12.17
N PHE A 55 4.92 -13.55 -12.37
CA PHE A 55 6.08 -13.72 -11.49
C PHE A 55 6.85 -12.41 -11.26
N LYS A 56 7.04 -11.60 -12.31
CA LYS A 56 7.74 -10.32 -12.19
C LYS A 56 7.04 -9.36 -11.22
N ASP A 57 5.72 -9.23 -11.28
CA ASP A 57 4.96 -8.30 -10.45
C ASP A 57 4.92 -8.77 -8.99
N ILE A 58 4.79 -10.07 -8.76
CA ILE A 58 4.88 -10.70 -7.44
C ILE A 58 6.26 -10.48 -6.84
N LYS A 59 7.30 -10.80 -7.62
CA LYS A 59 8.71 -10.72 -7.18
C LYS A 59 9.08 -9.29 -6.78
N LEU A 60 8.81 -8.32 -7.65
CA LEU A 60 9.12 -6.91 -7.38
C LEU A 60 8.47 -6.41 -6.08
N ARG A 61 7.22 -6.80 -5.83
CA ARG A 61 6.52 -6.41 -4.61
C ARG A 61 7.03 -7.14 -3.37
N SER A 62 7.25 -8.45 -3.48
CA SER A 62 7.79 -9.28 -2.40
C SER A 62 9.17 -8.79 -1.96
N GLU A 63 10.06 -8.49 -2.91
CA GLU A 63 11.41 -7.95 -2.64
C GLU A 63 11.33 -6.56 -1.99
N ALA A 64 10.43 -5.68 -2.44
CA ALA A 64 10.22 -4.38 -1.81
C ALA A 64 9.78 -4.52 -0.35
N ILE A 65 8.81 -5.39 -0.07
CA ILE A 65 8.33 -5.64 1.29
C ILE A 65 9.46 -6.23 2.16
N SER A 66 10.20 -7.22 1.65
CA SER A 66 11.35 -7.82 2.33
C SER A 66 12.44 -6.78 2.66
N ALA A 67 12.73 -5.88 1.72
CA ALA A 67 13.66 -4.79 1.93
C ALA A 67 13.19 -3.83 3.03
N LEU A 68 11.88 -3.51 3.09
CA LEU A 68 11.31 -2.67 4.15
C LEU A 68 11.22 -3.35 5.52
N ILE A 69 11.07 -4.68 5.56
CA ILE A 69 11.17 -5.47 6.81
C ILE A 69 12.59 -5.36 7.38
N THR A 70 13.61 -5.43 6.51
CA THR A 70 15.03 -5.39 6.93
C THR A 70 15.52 -3.97 7.20
N THR A 71 15.13 -3.02 6.35
CA THR A 71 15.54 -1.61 6.39
C THR A 71 14.29 -0.73 6.34
N PRO A 72 13.62 -0.51 7.48
CA PRO A 72 12.39 0.27 7.52
C PRO A 72 12.65 1.74 7.19
N ILE A 73 11.84 2.31 6.30
CA ILE A 73 11.95 3.72 5.90
C ILE A 73 11.26 4.68 6.87
N ASN A 74 10.34 4.18 7.72
CA ASN A 74 9.55 4.95 8.69
C ASN A 74 8.93 6.20 8.06
N LEU A 75 8.01 5.97 7.12
CA LEU A 75 7.42 7.01 6.28
C LEU A 75 6.76 8.10 7.14
N ASP A 76 7.34 9.31 7.15
CA ASP A 76 6.87 10.43 7.96
C ASP A 76 5.77 11.20 7.22
N ILE A 77 4.60 10.58 7.12
CA ILE A 77 3.40 11.16 6.50
C ILE A 77 2.21 11.07 7.44
N TYR A 78 1.33 12.06 7.34
CA TYR A 78 0.12 12.16 8.17
C TYR A 78 -1.12 12.21 7.29
N HIS A 79 -2.20 11.58 7.75
CA HIS A 79 -3.49 11.52 7.07
C HIS A 79 -3.93 12.89 6.52
N ASP A 80 -3.95 13.91 7.37
CA ASP A 80 -4.49 15.23 7.03
C ASP A 80 -3.64 15.98 6.01
N GLN A 81 -2.33 15.69 5.91
CA GLN A 81 -1.44 16.35 4.96
C GLN A 81 -1.90 16.12 3.52
N PHE A 82 -2.22 14.87 3.17
CA PHE A 82 -2.60 14.47 1.81
C PHE A 82 -3.99 15.01 1.45
N ASP A 83 -4.92 14.95 2.39
CA ASP A 83 -6.27 15.49 2.22
C ASP A 83 -6.26 17.01 2.00
N LEU A 84 -5.43 17.75 2.75
CA LEU A 84 -5.24 19.19 2.58
C LEU A 84 -4.63 19.54 1.22
N ILE A 85 -3.66 18.75 0.75
CA ILE A 85 -3.07 18.91 -0.59
C ILE A 85 -4.14 18.67 -1.67
N LEU A 86 -4.89 17.56 -1.58
CA LEU A 86 -5.93 17.22 -2.56
C LEU A 86 -7.05 18.26 -2.59
N HIS A 87 -7.49 18.73 -1.42
CA HIS A 87 -8.49 19.79 -1.31
C HIS A 87 -7.99 21.07 -1.99
N TYR A 88 -6.73 21.45 -1.76
CA TYR A 88 -6.10 22.58 -2.44
C TYR A 88 -6.01 22.42 -3.96
N LEU A 89 -5.55 21.26 -4.46
CA LEU A 89 -5.43 21.00 -5.91
C LEU A 89 -6.78 21.02 -6.64
N ASN A 90 -7.86 20.71 -5.93
CA ASN A 90 -9.23 20.70 -6.44
C ASN A 90 -10.01 21.98 -6.15
N PHE A 91 -9.38 22.95 -5.48
CA PHE A 91 -9.99 24.22 -5.10
C PHE A 91 -10.31 25.06 -6.34
N GLN A 92 -11.49 24.86 -6.92
CA GLN A 92 -12.09 25.65 -8.01
C GLN A 92 -13.57 25.28 -8.28
N LYS A 93 -14.08 24.18 -7.71
CA LYS A 93 -15.49 23.78 -7.74
C LYS A 93 -16.01 23.62 -6.31
N ALA A 94 -17.20 24.16 -6.06
CA ALA A 94 -17.98 23.83 -4.87
C ALA A 94 -18.18 22.32 -4.81
N TYR A 95 -17.79 21.68 -3.70
CA TYR A 95 -18.64 20.84 -2.87
C TYR A 95 -17.82 20.45 -1.61
N SER A 96 -18.40 20.75 -0.45
CA SER A 96 -17.97 20.23 0.84
C SER A 96 -18.27 18.74 0.86
N ASN A 97 -17.23 17.91 0.94
CA ASN A 97 -17.39 16.56 1.47
C ASN A 97 -17.30 16.72 2.98
N GLY A 98 -18.46 16.76 3.65
CA GLY A 98 -18.64 17.08 5.06
C GLY A 98 -17.89 16.15 6.03
N ASN A 99 -16.59 16.34 6.15
CA ASN A 99 -15.69 15.74 7.13
C ASN A 99 -14.82 16.83 7.79
N ASN A 100 -14.15 16.46 8.89
CA ASN A 100 -13.34 17.27 9.82
C ASN A 100 -12.28 18.24 9.23
N ILE A 101 -12.12 18.31 7.90
CA ILE A 101 -11.20 19.24 7.24
C ILE A 101 -11.72 20.68 7.38
N ASP A 102 -13.03 20.90 7.27
CA ASP A 102 -13.63 22.22 7.43
C ASP A 102 -13.50 22.73 8.87
N SER A 103 -13.53 21.83 9.86
CA SER A 103 -13.25 22.19 11.25
C SER A 103 -11.76 22.50 11.45
N LEU A 104 -10.84 21.70 10.90
CA LEU A 104 -9.41 21.97 10.97
C LEU A 104 -9.02 23.31 10.32
N ILE A 105 -9.56 23.58 9.14
CA ILE A 105 -9.38 24.86 8.44
C ILE A 105 -10.02 26.01 9.24
N SER A 106 -11.21 25.83 9.83
CA SER A 106 -11.86 26.88 10.62
C SER A 106 -11.16 27.17 11.95
N HIS A 107 -10.57 26.17 12.61
CA HIS A 107 -9.69 26.39 13.75
C HIS A 107 -8.49 27.27 13.38
N LEU A 108 -7.87 27.04 12.22
CA LEU A 108 -6.74 27.85 11.73
C LEU A 108 -7.16 29.26 11.27
N LYS A 109 -8.42 29.46 10.86
CA LYS A 109 -8.96 30.78 10.49
C LYS A 109 -9.12 31.71 11.69
N ASN A 110 -9.45 31.18 12.87
CA ASN A 110 -9.78 31.99 14.04
C ASN A 110 -8.59 32.80 14.61
N GLU A 111 -7.35 32.53 14.17
CA GLU A 111 -6.17 33.25 14.63
C GLU A 111 -5.81 34.50 13.80
N ILE A 112 -6.27 34.62 12.54
CA ILE A 112 -5.85 35.71 11.63
C ILE A 112 -7.01 36.09 10.67
N SER A 113 -7.31 37.38 10.54
CA SER A 113 -8.45 37.96 9.79
C SER A 113 -8.24 38.02 8.26
N GLU A 114 -8.28 36.89 7.54
CA GLU A 114 -8.28 36.88 6.06
C GLU A 114 -9.32 35.92 5.43
N SER A 115 -9.63 36.14 4.15
CA SER A 115 -10.66 35.42 3.39
C SER A 115 -10.46 33.90 3.42
N ALA A 116 -11.55 33.13 3.52
CA ALA A 116 -11.50 31.68 3.63
C ALA A 116 -10.73 30.97 2.49
N SER A 117 -10.72 31.56 1.29
CA SER A 117 -10.04 31.04 0.12
C SER A 117 -8.52 31.13 0.20
N TYR A 118 -7.99 32.20 0.81
CA TYR A 118 -6.55 32.38 0.97
C TYR A 118 -5.95 31.33 1.92
N TYR A 119 -6.65 30.99 3.01
CA TYR A 119 -6.23 29.95 3.94
C TYR A 119 -6.11 28.58 3.30
N THR A 120 -7.10 28.18 2.50
CA THR A 120 -7.05 26.91 1.77
C THR A 120 -5.82 26.81 0.89
N ILE A 121 -5.50 27.89 0.17
CA ILE A 121 -4.31 27.96 -0.69
C ILE A 121 -3.04 27.89 0.17
N LEU A 122 -2.94 28.72 1.20
CA LEU A 122 -1.75 28.78 2.05
C LEU A 122 -1.45 27.45 2.75
N ILE A 123 -2.47 26.81 3.33
CA ILE A 123 -2.32 25.53 4.03
C ILE A 123 -1.93 24.43 3.04
N GLY A 124 -2.63 24.33 1.91
CA GLY A 124 -2.31 23.36 0.86
C GLY A 124 -0.89 23.50 0.33
N LEU A 125 -0.46 24.74 0.06
CA LEU A 125 0.91 25.03 -0.37
C LEU A 125 1.94 24.63 0.69
N LYS A 126 1.71 24.95 1.98
CA LYS A 126 2.62 24.55 3.06
C LYS A 126 2.77 23.04 3.15
N GLN A 127 1.66 22.29 3.10
CA GLN A 127 1.68 20.83 3.15
C GLN A 127 2.38 20.22 1.93
N LEU A 128 2.14 20.78 0.74
CA LEU A 128 2.78 20.36 -0.49
C LEU A 128 4.29 20.64 -0.49
N LEU A 129 4.73 21.81 -0.03
CA LEU A 129 6.15 22.14 0.07
C LEU A 129 6.84 21.22 1.08
N SER A 130 6.21 20.94 2.22
CA SER A 130 6.72 19.96 3.19
C SER A 130 6.92 18.58 2.52
N LEU A 131 5.91 18.12 1.76
CA LEU A 131 5.98 16.86 1.02
C LEU A 131 7.10 16.87 -0.03
N PHE A 132 7.30 17.97 -0.77
CA PHE A 132 8.36 18.11 -1.77
C PHE A 132 9.76 18.03 -1.13
N LYS A 133 9.93 18.71 0.01
CA LYS A 133 11.18 18.62 0.78
C LYS A 133 11.44 17.18 1.21
N TYR A 134 10.45 16.55 1.84
CA TYR A 134 10.57 15.15 2.29
C TYR A 134 10.84 14.19 1.13
N SER A 135 10.17 14.37 -0.01
CA SER A 135 10.38 13.58 -1.23
C SER A 135 11.84 13.62 -1.70
N SER A 136 12.48 14.80 -1.64
CA SER A 136 13.88 14.94 -2.05
C SER A 136 14.86 14.20 -1.14
N GLU A 137 14.54 14.11 0.16
CA GLU A 137 15.34 13.35 1.15
C GLU A 137 15.09 11.85 1.00
N LEU A 138 13.84 11.46 0.76
CA LEU A 138 13.38 10.08 0.64
C LEU A 138 14.01 9.33 -0.55
N ILE A 139 14.30 10.01 -1.67
CA ILE A 139 14.98 9.40 -2.84
C ILE A 139 16.27 8.68 -2.41
N THR A 140 17.08 9.32 -1.57
CA THR A 140 18.36 8.74 -1.12
C THR A 140 18.15 7.53 -0.21
N VAL A 141 17.09 7.55 0.61
CA VAL A 141 16.73 6.43 1.48
C VAL A 141 16.28 5.23 0.63
N LEU A 142 15.38 5.45 -0.32
CA LEU A 142 14.86 4.40 -1.20
C LEU A 142 15.97 3.77 -2.07
N ARG A 143 16.88 4.57 -2.64
CA ARG A 143 18.02 4.07 -3.43
C ARG A 143 19.00 3.21 -2.63
N LYS A 144 19.04 3.34 -1.31
CA LYS A 144 19.89 2.53 -0.43
C LYS A 144 19.26 1.19 -0.03
N THR A 145 17.96 1.02 -0.28
CA THR A 145 17.29 -0.26 -0.04
C THR A 145 17.70 -1.27 -1.13
N ASP A 146 17.85 -2.53 -0.74
CA ASP A 146 18.17 -3.62 -1.67
C ASP A 146 16.89 -4.13 -2.37
N SER A 147 16.28 -3.26 -3.19
CA SER A 147 15.04 -3.58 -3.92
C SER A 147 14.93 -2.79 -5.22
N GLU A 148 14.76 -3.50 -6.34
CA GLU A 148 14.51 -2.90 -7.67
C GLU A 148 13.26 -2.01 -7.68
N TYR A 149 12.17 -2.43 -7.04
CA TYR A 149 10.91 -1.68 -7.09
C TYR A 149 11.00 -0.34 -6.33
N LEU A 150 11.55 -0.33 -5.13
CA LEU A 150 11.82 0.89 -4.37
C LEU A 150 12.77 1.84 -5.11
N PHE A 151 13.77 1.32 -5.81
CA PHE A 151 14.62 2.13 -6.69
C PHE A 151 13.80 2.78 -7.82
N ILE A 152 12.93 2.02 -8.50
CA ILE A 152 12.03 2.57 -9.54
C ILE A 152 11.13 3.67 -8.98
N LEU A 153 10.60 3.51 -7.76
CA LEU A 153 9.82 4.56 -7.11
C LEU A 153 10.65 5.81 -6.85
N ALA A 154 11.91 5.66 -6.43
CA ALA A 154 12.84 6.78 -6.24
C ALA A 154 13.09 7.56 -7.55
N GLU A 155 13.33 6.84 -8.66
CA GLU A 155 13.52 7.46 -9.99
C GLU A 155 12.27 8.23 -10.44
N ARG A 156 11.08 7.67 -10.17
CA ARG A 156 9.80 8.36 -10.48
C ARG A 156 9.60 9.62 -9.66
N ILE A 157 9.95 9.58 -8.36
CA ILE A 157 9.91 10.78 -7.51
C ILE A 157 10.88 11.84 -8.06
N GLU A 158 12.13 11.46 -8.36
CA GLU A 158 13.13 12.39 -8.90
C GLU A 158 12.69 13.01 -10.22
N ALA A 159 12.12 12.21 -11.14
CA ALA A 159 11.57 12.69 -12.41
C ALA A 159 10.46 13.73 -12.21
N ILE A 160 9.56 13.51 -11.24
CA ILE A 160 8.49 14.48 -10.91
C ILE A 160 9.10 15.77 -10.34
N LEU A 161 10.04 15.67 -9.40
CA LEU A 161 10.67 16.85 -8.79
C LEU A 161 11.48 17.69 -9.80
N ASN A 162 11.97 17.07 -10.87
CA ASN A 162 12.73 17.72 -11.95
C ASN A 162 11.90 18.28 -13.11
N VAL A 163 10.56 18.19 -13.06
CA VAL A 163 9.70 18.87 -14.04
C VAL A 163 10.00 20.37 -14.02
N SER A 164 10.20 20.99 -15.19
CA SER A 164 10.68 22.38 -15.32
C SER A 164 9.88 23.38 -14.51
N GLU A 165 8.56 23.24 -14.50
CA GLU A 165 7.62 24.08 -13.77
C GLU A 165 7.68 23.86 -12.25
N LEU A 166 8.12 22.68 -11.79
CA LEU A 166 8.25 22.32 -10.37
C LEU A 166 9.60 22.70 -9.76
N SER A 167 10.60 23.07 -10.57
CA SER A 167 11.90 23.56 -10.08
C SER A 167 11.76 24.69 -9.05
N TYR A 168 10.89 25.67 -9.33
CA TYR A 168 10.60 26.78 -8.41
C TYR A 168 9.89 26.32 -7.13
N VAL A 169 9.06 25.27 -7.21
CA VAL A 169 8.38 24.69 -6.04
C VAL A 169 9.39 23.99 -5.14
N LEU A 170 10.32 23.23 -5.72
CA LEU A 170 11.38 22.55 -4.98
C LEU A 170 12.41 23.52 -4.37
N GLU A 171 12.70 24.64 -5.03
CA GLU A 171 13.53 25.69 -4.45
C GLU A 171 12.86 26.28 -3.19
N LEU A 172 11.58 26.64 -3.30
CA LEU A 172 10.82 27.22 -2.20
C LEU A 172 10.51 26.22 -1.08
N SER A 173 10.50 24.91 -1.33
CA SER A 173 10.30 23.90 -0.27
C SER A 173 11.44 23.85 0.75
N LYS A 174 12.62 24.33 0.36
CA LYS A 174 13.80 24.47 1.23
C LYS A 174 13.77 25.75 2.06
N LYS A 175 12.84 26.68 1.77
CA LYS A 175 12.67 27.97 2.44
C LYS A 175 11.67 27.85 3.59
N GLY A 176 11.93 28.53 4.71
CA GLY A 176 11.06 28.46 5.89
C GLY A 176 9.77 29.29 5.80
N LYS A 177 9.84 30.54 5.32
CA LYS A 177 8.68 31.45 5.22
C LYS A 177 8.46 31.89 3.77
N LEU A 178 7.21 31.80 3.32
CA LEU A 178 6.76 32.27 2.01
C LEU A 178 6.37 33.75 2.06
N LEU A 179 6.72 34.48 1.01
CA LEU A 179 6.30 35.86 0.76
C LEU A 179 4.98 35.86 -0.02
N PHE A 180 4.22 36.95 0.10
CA PHE A 180 2.88 37.06 -0.52
C PHE A 180 2.89 36.81 -2.04
N TYR A 181 3.84 37.39 -2.77
CA TYR A 181 3.94 37.18 -4.22
C TYR A 181 4.36 35.75 -4.59
N GLU A 182 5.08 35.04 -3.70
CA GLU A 182 5.50 33.66 -3.92
C GLU A 182 4.30 32.73 -3.85
N ILE A 183 3.35 32.99 -2.94
CA ILE A 183 2.09 32.24 -2.80
C ILE A 183 1.30 32.30 -4.11
N GLY A 184 1.06 33.50 -4.66
CA GLY A 184 0.30 33.64 -5.91
C GLY A 184 0.97 32.97 -7.12
N LYS A 185 2.30 33.06 -7.21
CA LYS A 185 3.06 32.41 -8.28
C LYS A 185 3.07 30.88 -8.14
N LEU A 186 3.32 30.36 -6.95
CA LEU A 186 3.24 28.93 -6.64
C LEU A 186 1.86 28.39 -6.99
N ASP A 187 0.83 29.12 -6.57
CA ASP A 187 -0.55 28.72 -6.76
C ASP A 187 -0.93 28.60 -8.24
N PHE A 188 -0.51 29.58 -9.05
CA PHE A 188 -0.67 29.52 -10.49
C PHE A 188 0.04 28.32 -11.11
N ILE A 189 1.32 28.10 -10.78
CA ILE A 189 2.11 26.98 -11.31
C ILE A 189 1.46 25.64 -10.95
N ILE A 190 1.14 25.44 -9.67
CA ILE A 190 0.67 24.17 -9.14
C ILE A 190 -0.71 23.80 -9.70
N ARG A 191 -1.71 24.69 -9.54
CA ARG A 191 -3.09 24.35 -9.93
C ARG A 191 -3.34 24.44 -11.44
N ARG A 192 -2.53 25.19 -12.21
CA ARG A 192 -2.74 25.35 -13.66
C ARG A 192 -1.82 24.51 -14.52
N LYS A 193 -0.58 24.24 -14.08
CA LYS A 193 0.43 23.59 -14.92
C LYS A 193 0.87 22.22 -14.42
N THR A 194 0.99 22.02 -13.12
CA THR A 194 1.68 20.83 -12.57
C THR A 194 0.80 19.94 -11.70
N LYS A 195 -0.52 20.03 -11.82
CA LYS A 195 -1.47 19.23 -11.03
C LYS A 195 -1.28 17.72 -11.21
N LEU A 196 -1.11 17.24 -12.44
CA LEU A 196 -0.97 15.82 -12.74
C LEU A 196 0.32 15.21 -12.14
N PRO A 197 1.52 15.78 -12.33
CA PRO A 197 2.73 15.29 -11.66
C PRO A 197 2.61 15.24 -10.13
N ILE A 198 1.91 16.19 -9.52
CA ILE A 198 1.68 16.17 -8.06
C ILE A 198 0.74 15.03 -7.67
N ILE A 199 -0.31 14.76 -8.43
CA ILE A 199 -1.18 13.61 -8.20
C ILE A 199 -0.38 12.30 -8.32
N ASP A 200 0.49 12.18 -9.32
CA ASP A 200 1.38 11.03 -9.48
C ASP A 200 2.32 10.85 -8.29
N LEU A 201 2.83 11.95 -7.73
CA LEU A 201 3.62 11.92 -6.50
C LEU A 201 2.81 11.36 -5.33
N LEU A 202 1.58 11.83 -5.13
CA LEU A 202 0.71 11.30 -4.07
C LEU A 202 0.45 9.80 -4.24
N HIS A 203 0.26 9.33 -5.48
CA HIS A 203 0.10 7.90 -5.77
C HIS A 203 1.35 7.07 -5.41
N ILE A 204 2.56 7.61 -5.62
CA ILE A 204 3.79 6.94 -5.18
C ILE A 204 3.83 6.81 -3.65
N PHE A 205 3.44 7.86 -2.93
CA PHE A 205 3.36 7.80 -1.47
C PHE A 205 2.29 6.83 -0.96
N TYR A 206 1.16 6.69 -1.66
CA TYR A 206 0.16 5.66 -1.34
C TYR A 206 0.72 4.25 -1.49
N GLU A 207 1.52 4.00 -2.53
CA GLU A 207 2.21 2.72 -2.70
C GLU A 207 3.21 2.46 -1.56
N LEU A 208 4.01 3.45 -1.19
CA LEU A 208 4.96 3.33 -0.07
C LEU A 208 4.26 3.09 1.28
N ASP A 209 3.14 3.76 1.54
CA ASP A 209 2.29 3.55 2.73
C ASP A 209 1.75 2.11 2.79
N ILE A 210 1.32 1.56 1.65
CA ILE A 210 0.90 0.15 1.54
C ILE A 210 2.07 -0.79 1.84
N LEU A 211 3.21 -0.62 1.18
CA LEU A 211 4.37 -1.50 1.34
C LEU A 211 4.88 -1.50 2.79
N GLU A 212 4.99 -0.33 3.41
CA GLU A 212 5.38 -0.21 4.82
C GLU A 212 4.34 -0.84 5.76
N THR A 213 3.05 -0.64 5.50
CA THR A 213 1.98 -1.27 6.28
C THR A 213 2.07 -2.79 6.21
N ILE A 214 2.29 -3.37 5.03
CA ILE A 214 2.42 -4.81 4.85
C ILE A 214 3.68 -5.35 5.55
N ALA A 215 4.81 -4.66 5.42
CA ALA A 215 6.04 -5.02 6.12
C ALA A 215 5.85 -5.04 7.64
N ASN A 216 5.20 -4.01 8.19
CA ASN A 216 4.88 -3.94 9.62
C ASN A 216 3.91 -5.06 10.05
N THR A 217 2.86 -5.34 9.27
CA THR A 217 1.94 -6.46 9.52
C THR A 217 2.70 -7.79 9.54
N ALA A 218 3.70 -7.98 8.67
CA ALA A 218 4.52 -9.19 8.65
C ALA A 218 5.25 -9.40 9.98
N LEU A 219 5.87 -8.34 10.50
CA LEU A 219 6.58 -8.34 11.78
C LEU A 219 5.63 -8.52 12.97
N GLU A 220 4.48 -7.83 12.96
CA GLU A 220 3.49 -7.91 14.05
C GLU A 220 2.88 -9.32 14.21
N HIS A 221 2.79 -10.08 13.11
CA HIS A 221 2.09 -11.36 13.08
C HIS A 221 2.99 -12.58 12.80
N ASP A 222 4.32 -12.40 12.78
CA ASP A 222 5.29 -13.44 12.45
C ASP A 222 4.98 -14.14 11.11
N PHE A 223 4.64 -13.36 10.08
CA PHE A 223 4.46 -13.87 8.73
C PHE A 223 5.80 -14.00 8.02
N CYS A 224 5.91 -14.96 7.10
CA CYS A 224 7.10 -15.14 6.29
C CYS A 224 6.89 -14.64 4.85
N MET A 225 7.97 -14.25 4.19
CA MET A 225 7.96 -14.08 2.73
C MET A 225 8.00 -15.44 2.04
N VAL A 226 7.48 -15.50 0.81
CA VAL A 226 7.43 -16.73 0.02
C VAL A 226 8.68 -16.88 -0.83
N ASP A 227 9.28 -18.06 -0.77
CA ASP A 227 10.37 -18.46 -1.65
C ASP A 227 9.79 -19.05 -2.95
N TYR A 228 9.75 -18.24 -4.01
CA TYR A 228 9.18 -18.69 -5.28
C TYR A 228 10.17 -19.52 -6.09
N ILE A 229 9.78 -20.76 -6.40
CA ILE A 229 10.61 -21.70 -7.17
C ILE A 229 10.20 -21.62 -8.65
N GLN A 230 11.19 -21.43 -9.53
CA GLN A 230 10.99 -21.44 -10.98
C GLN A 230 11.16 -22.86 -11.52
N GLN A 231 10.06 -23.60 -11.59
CA GLN A 231 10.01 -24.92 -12.21
C GLN A 231 8.60 -25.18 -12.76
N ASP A 232 8.51 -26.09 -13.74
CA ASP A 232 7.25 -26.40 -14.42
C ASP A 232 6.32 -27.30 -13.60
N SER A 233 6.87 -28.06 -12.64
CA SER A 233 6.13 -28.98 -11.79
C SER A 233 5.57 -28.27 -10.56
N LEU A 234 4.31 -28.56 -10.21
CA LEU A 234 3.67 -28.11 -8.97
C LEU A 234 4.58 -28.36 -7.76
N HIS A 235 4.84 -27.30 -6.99
CA HIS A 235 5.47 -27.41 -5.68
C HIS A 235 4.85 -26.38 -4.74
N ILE A 236 4.39 -26.86 -3.59
CA ILE A 236 3.93 -26.03 -2.48
C ILE A 236 4.43 -26.71 -1.21
N GLU A 237 5.28 -26.04 -0.46
CA GLU A 237 5.76 -26.52 0.83
C GLU A 237 5.60 -25.41 1.85
N VAL A 238 4.79 -25.66 2.87
CA VAL A 238 4.45 -24.70 3.92
C VAL A 238 4.74 -25.33 5.26
N GLU A 239 5.59 -24.68 6.05
CA GLU A 239 5.85 -25.07 7.43
C GLU A 239 5.16 -24.12 8.39
N GLY A 240 4.51 -24.69 9.40
CA GLY A 240 3.90 -23.97 10.49
C GLY A 240 2.77 -23.04 10.06
N LEU A 241 1.99 -23.44 9.05
CA LEU A 241 0.82 -22.72 8.53
C LEU A 241 -0.23 -22.50 9.62
N PHE A 242 -0.80 -21.31 9.67
CA PHE A 242 -1.90 -20.99 10.57
C PHE A 242 -2.90 -20.02 9.93
N HIS A 243 -4.12 -19.96 10.48
CA HIS A 243 -5.10 -18.96 10.06
C HIS A 243 -4.97 -17.71 10.93
N PRO A 244 -4.72 -16.51 10.36
CA PRO A 244 -4.52 -15.30 11.16
C PRO A 244 -5.77 -14.84 11.93
N GLY A 245 -6.96 -15.19 11.43
CA GLY A 245 -8.23 -14.95 12.14
C GLY A 245 -8.55 -15.90 13.30
N ILE A 246 -7.72 -16.92 13.58
CA ILE A 246 -7.95 -17.89 14.66
C ILE A 246 -6.96 -17.60 15.80
N LYS A 247 -7.47 -17.23 16.98
CA LYS A 247 -6.65 -17.02 18.18
C LYS A 247 -6.01 -18.34 18.62
N GLN A 248 -4.71 -18.34 18.89
CA GLN A 248 -3.94 -19.54 19.29
C GLN A 248 -4.11 -20.72 18.31
N ALA A 249 -4.08 -20.43 17.00
CA ALA A 249 -4.19 -21.45 15.97
C ALA A 249 -3.09 -22.52 16.10
N VAL A 250 -3.49 -23.79 15.97
CA VAL A 250 -2.55 -24.90 15.82
C VAL A 250 -1.88 -24.78 14.45
N ARG A 251 -0.55 -24.83 14.45
CA ARG A 251 0.26 -24.76 13.24
C ARG A 251 0.31 -26.12 12.54
N ASN A 252 0.21 -26.14 11.22
CA ASN A 252 0.22 -27.35 10.42
C ASN A 252 1.27 -27.25 9.31
N ASP A 253 1.91 -28.36 8.98
CA ASP A 253 2.81 -28.45 7.83
C ASP A 253 2.05 -29.04 6.64
N ILE A 254 2.32 -28.53 5.45
CA ILE A 254 1.68 -28.95 4.21
C ILE A 254 2.73 -29.08 3.12
N LYS A 255 2.64 -30.16 2.35
CA LYS A 255 3.49 -30.40 1.18
C LYS A 255 2.65 -30.94 0.02
N PHE A 256 2.84 -30.34 -1.14
CA PHE A 256 2.35 -30.81 -2.43
C PHE A 256 3.51 -30.77 -3.42
N ASN A 257 3.66 -31.85 -4.19
CA ASN A 257 4.61 -31.96 -5.29
C ASN A 257 3.90 -32.59 -6.50
N SER A 258 4.61 -32.79 -7.61
CA SER A 258 4.05 -33.43 -8.81
C SER A 258 3.43 -34.81 -8.54
N ASP A 259 3.99 -35.55 -7.59
CA ASP A 259 3.60 -36.92 -7.26
C ASP A 259 2.47 -36.97 -6.22
N GLU A 260 2.33 -35.91 -5.42
CA GLU A 260 1.38 -35.76 -4.32
C GLU A 260 0.47 -34.54 -4.53
N HIS A 261 -0.32 -34.55 -5.61
CA HIS A 261 -1.21 -33.44 -5.99
C HIS A 261 -2.63 -33.54 -5.40
N CYS A 262 -2.94 -34.60 -4.63
CA CYS A 262 -4.24 -34.79 -3.98
C CYS A 262 -4.08 -35.23 -2.53
N VAL A 263 -4.73 -34.52 -1.60
CA VAL A 263 -4.75 -34.85 -0.17
C VAL A 263 -6.17 -35.17 0.27
N PHE A 264 -6.38 -36.39 0.77
CA PHE A 264 -7.65 -36.80 1.37
C PHE A 264 -7.71 -36.42 2.84
N LEU A 265 -8.39 -35.32 3.15
CA LEU A 265 -8.62 -34.86 4.52
C LEU A 265 -9.81 -35.62 5.15
N THR A 266 -9.52 -36.66 5.92
CA THR A 266 -10.52 -37.40 6.70
C THR A 266 -10.50 -36.96 8.17
N GLY A 267 -11.61 -37.18 8.89
CA GLY A 267 -11.70 -36.87 10.33
C GLY A 267 -13.10 -36.42 10.76
N SER A 268 -13.33 -36.30 12.07
CA SER A 268 -14.62 -35.90 12.62
C SER A 268 -15.04 -34.49 12.21
N ASN A 269 -16.34 -34.20 12.30
CA ASN A 269 -16.83 -32.82 12.26
C ASN A 269 -16.15 -32.02 13.38
N MET A 270 -15.72 -30.79 13.08
CA MET A 270 -14.98 -29.90 13.99
C MET A 270 -13.49 -30.24 14.21
N ALA A 271 -12.91 -31.22 13.51
CA ALA A 271 -11.47 -31.52 13.54
C ALA A 271 -10.56 -30.44 12.90
N GLY A 272 -11.10 -29.28 12.51
CA GLY A 272 -10.31 -28.18 11.92
C GLY A 272 -10.05 -28.30 10.42
N LYS A 273 -10.61 -29.28 9.71
CA LYS A 273 -10.41 -29.49 8.26
C LYS A 273 -10.70 -28.23 7.42
N SER A 274 -11.84 -27.58 7.64
CA SER A 274 -12.18 -26.34 6.93
C SER A 274 -11.27 -25.17 7.31
N SER A 275 -10.76 -25.13 8.54
CA SER A 275 -9.79 -24.13 8.98
C SER A 275 -8.45 -24.32 8.28
N LEU A 276 -7.99 -25.56 8.10
CA LEU A 276 -6.78 -25.89 7.36
C LEU A 276 -6.88 -25.46 5.90
N LEU A 277 -7.97 -25.83 5.21
CA LEU A 277 -8.22 -25.45 3.83
C LEU A 277 -8.27 -23.92 3.65
N ARG A 278 -8.95 -23.21 4.55
CA ARG A 278 -8.96 -21.74 4.53
C ARG A 278 -7.58 -21.15 4.80
N SER A 279 -6.80 -21.72 5.72
CA SER A 279 -5.43 -21.24 5.99
C SER A 279 -4.55 -21.36 4.75
N LEU A 280 -4.60 -22.52 4.09
CA LEU A 280 -3.82 -22.77 2.88
C LEU A 280 -4.28 -21.85 1.75
N GLY A 281 -5.58 -21.72 1.54
CA GLY A 281 -6.15 -20.80 0.54
C GLY A 281 -5.75 -19.35 0.80
N THR A 282 -5.78 -18.88 2.05
CA THR A 282 -5.30 -17.54 2.42
C THR A 282 -3.81 -17.37 2.15
N ALA A 283 -2.97 -18.36 2.48
CA ALA A 283 -1.53 -18.28 2.21
C ALA A 283 -1.23 -18.22 0.71
N ILE A 284 -1.86 -19.09 -0.09
CA ILE A 284 -1.73 -19.07 -1.56
C ILE A 284 -2.22 -17.73 -2.14
N TYR A 285 -3.38 -17.24 -1.70
CA TYR A 285 -3.93 -15.98 -2.16
C TYR A 285 -2.99 -14.80 -1.85
N LEU A 286 -2.46 -14.71 -0.62
CA LEU A 286 -1.49 -13.67 -0.25
C LEU A 286 -0.19 -13.80 -1.04
N ALA A 287 0.28 -15.03 -1.30
CA ALA A 287 1.43 -15.26 -2.16
C ALA A 287 1.21 -14.70 -3.58
N HIS A 288 0.01 -14.80 -4.15
CA HIS A 288 -0.29 -14.25 -5.49
C HIS A 288 -0.54 -12.74 -5.48
N LEU A 289 -0.63 -12.13 -4.30
CA LEU A 289 -0.49 -10.68 -4.13
C LEU A 289 0.96 -10.25 -3.92
N GLY A 290 1.92 -11.18 -3.79
CA GLY A 290 3.30 -10.87 -3.38
C GLY A 290 3.40 -10.36 -1.94
N PHE A 291 2.44 -10.74 -1.09
CA PHE A 291 2.39 -10.37 0.32
C PHE A 291 3.02 -11.47 1.19
N PRO A 292 3.44 -11.14 2.43
CA PRO A 292 3.85 -12.14 3.42
C PRO A 292 2.67 -13.04 3.80
N VAL A 293 2.97 -14.30 4.12
CA VAL A 293 1.99 -15.36 4.36
C VAL A 293 2.00 -15.84 5.82
N PRO A 294 0.87 -16.31 6.37
CA PRO A 294 0.76 -16.77 7.75
C PRO A 294 1.35 -18.18 7.95
N ALA A 295 2.67 -18.28 7.83
CA ALA A 295 3.43 -19.50 8.00
C ALA A 295 4.80 -19.19 8.61
N LYS A 296 5.50 -20.23 9.08
CA LYS A 296 6.90 -20.11 9.51
C LYS A 296 7.83 -20.03 8.29
N ARG A 297 7.56 -20.83 7.27
CA ARG A 297 8.24 -20.83 5.96
C ARG A 297 7.25 -21.25 4.88
N MET A 298 7.41 -20.72 3.68
CA MET A 298 6.65 -21.15 2.52
C MET A 298 7.51 -21.07 1.27
N SER A 299 7.54 -22.15 0.50
CA SER A 299 8.06 -22.15 -0.87
C SER A 299 6.97 -22.61 -1.83
N SER A 300 6.89 -22.00 -3.01
CA SER A 300 5.81 -22.29 -3.96
C SER A 300 6.23 -22.00 -5.40
N THR A 301 5.75 -22.80 -6.34
CA THR A 301 5.64 -22.36 -7.73
C THR A 301 4.52 -21.33 -7.86
N ILE A 302 4.53 -20.56 -8.95
CA ILE A 302 3.40 -19.70 -9.29
C ILE A 302 2.24 -20.56 -9.79
N LEU A 303 1.03 -20.29 -9.30
CA LEU A 303 -0.20 -20.97 -9.68
C LEU A 303 -1.01 -20.06 -10.62
N ASN A 304 -1.88 -20.68 -11.43
CA ASN A 304 -2.69 -19.97 -12.41
C ASN A 304 -4.06 -19.51 -11.88
N GLY A 305 -4.43 -19.92 -10.66
CA GLY A 305 -5.78 -19.75 -10.11
C GLY A 305 -6.55 -21.05 -10.08
#